data_AF-A0A426YM14-F1
#
_entry.id   AF-A0A426YM14-F1
#
_cell.length_a   1.000
_cell.length_b   1.000
_cell.length_c   1.000
_cell.angle_alpha   90.00
_cell.angle_beta   90.00
_cell.angle_gamma   90.00
#
_symmetry.space_group_name_H-M   'P 1'
#
loop_
_entity.id
_entity.type
_entity.pdbx_description
1 polymer ?
#
loop_
_entity_poly.entity_id
_entity_poly.type
_entity_poly.pdbx_seq_one_letter_code
_entity_poly.pdbx_strand_id
1 'polypeptide(L)'
;LSSVGHREQQAESRDENRRPRRRQQQLEMAEAITLSSGYRMPIIGLGVWRMESKSIRDLILSAISIGYRHFDCAGNAFSFSPHRRIPLDYLDLYLVHFPVATRHTGVGTTASALGEDGVLDIDTTISLETTWHAMEDLVSMGLVRSIGIR
;
A
#
# COMPACT_ATOMS: atom_id res chain seq x y z
N LEU A 1 14.20 34.94 -77.29
CA LEU A 1 13.83 33.87 -76.34
C LEU A 1 15.13 33.44 -75.65
N SER A 2 15.80 34.19 -74.74
CA SER A 2 15.38 34.69 -73.42
C SER A 2 14.54 33.67 -72.65
N SER A 3 14.84 33.22 -71.42
CA SER A 3 15.43 33.96 -70.31
C SER A 3 16.12 33.06 -69.28
N VAL A 4 17.07 33.68 -68.59
CA VAL A 4 17.69 33.33 -67.32
C VAL A 4 16.66 33.24 -66.18
N GLY A 5 16.90 32.33 -65.22
CA GLY A 5 16.74 32.46 -63.76
C GLY A 5 15.39 32.81 -63.13
N HIS A 6 14.98 32.05 -62.10
CA HIS A 6 14.77 32.56 -60.73
C HIS A 6 14.43 31.43 -59.75
N ARG A 7 14.90 31.62 -58.51
CA ARG A 7 14.71 30.80 -57.31
C ARG A 7 13.28 30.94 -56.75
N GLU A 8 12.79 29.90 -56.08
CA GLU A 8 11.87 29.91 -54.92
C GLU A 8 11.85 28.45 -54.39
N GLN A 9 12.64 28.08 -53.37
CA GLN A 9 12.40 28.18 -51.91
C GLN A 9 11.06 27.60 -51.40
N GLN A 10 11.22 26.50 -50.64
CA GLN A 10 10.54 26.15 -49.38
C GLN A 10 9.06 25.73 -49.38
N ALA A 11 8.84 24.46 -49.03
CA ALA A 11 7.98 23.99 -47.92
C ALA A 11 8.23 22.47 -47.78
N GLU A 12 8.91 21.99 -46.73
CA GLU A 12 8.26 21.46 -45.52
C GLU A 12 7.25 20.34 -45.87
N SER A 13 7.35 19.10 -45.39
CA SER A 13 7.83 18.65 -44.10
C SER A 13 7.98 17.13 -44.12
N ARG A 14 8.94 16.65 -43.34
CA ARG A 14 9.22 15.24 -43.07
C ARG A 14 8.07 14.64 -42.25
N ASP A 15 7.30 13.72 -42.81
CA ASP A 15 6.44 12.84 -42.00
C ASP A 15 7.19 11.54 -41.69
N GLU A 16 8.24 11.67 -40.88
CA GLU A 16 9.08 10.56 -40.41
C GLU A 16 8.78 10.18 -38.95
N ASN A 17 7.58 10.52 -38.46
CA ASN A 17 7.24 10.25 -37.07
C ASN A 17 5.80 9.77 -36.87
N ARG A 18 5.38 8.77 -37.65
CA ARG A 18 4.21 7.95 -37.32
C ARG A 18 4.60 6.80 -36.39
N ARG A 19 5.29 7.11 -35.29
CA ARG A 19 5.30 6.24 -34.12
C ARG A 19 3.89 6.27 -33.54
N PRO A 20 3.24 5.13 -33.26
CA PRO A 20 1.94 5.16 -32.60
C PRO A 20 2.17 5.90 -31.29
N ARG A 21 1.44 7.00 -31.09
CA ARG A 21 1.42 7.74 -29.83
C ARG A 21 1.26 6.69 -28.74
N ARG A 22 2.35 6.37 -28.03
CA ARG A 22 2.32 5.55 -26.82
C ARG A 22 1.15 6.11 -26.06
N ARG A 23 0.10 5.29 -25.89
CA ARG A 23 -1.03 5.62 -25.04
C ARG A 23 -0.40 6.20 -23.78
N GLN A 24 -0.49 7.51 -23.61
CA GLN A 24 -0.51 8.11 -22.30
C GLN A 24 -1.83 7.59 -21.70
N GLN A 25 -1.84 6.31 -21.32
CA GLN A 25 -2.59 5.93 -20.15
C GLN A 25 -1.84 6.66 -19.04
N GLN A 26 -2.24 7.92 -18.81
CA GLN A 26 -2.44 8.32 -17.42
C GLN A 26 -3.20 7.15 -16.82
N LEU A 27 -2.50 6.30 -16.07
CA LEU A 27 -3.16 5.44 -15.11
C LEU A 27 -3.95 6.42 -14.27
N GLU A 28 -5.26 6.48 -14.53
CA GLU A 28 -6.20 7.24 -13.76
C GLU A 28 -5.93 6.81 -12.31
N MET A 29 -5.31 7.69 -11.55
CA MET A 29 -4.93 7.38 -10.18
C MET A 29 -6.24 7.04 -9.49
N ALA A 30 -6.35 5.82 -8.98
CA ALA A 30 -7.51 5.39 -8.22
C ALA A 30 -7.91 6.52 -7.26
N GLU A 31 -9.19 6.86 -7.27
CA GLU A 31 -9.73 7.94 -6.45
C GLU A 31 -9.17 7.81 -5.02
N ALA A 32 -8.52 8.86 -4.54
CA ALA A 32 -7.70 8.82 -3.33
C ALA A 32 -7.97 10.04 -2.46
N ILE A 33 -8.16 9.80 -1.18
CA ILE A 33 -8.36 10.81 -0.14
C ILE A 33 -7.03 11.22 0.47
N THR A 34 -6.90 12.49 0.86
CA THR A 34 -5.74 12.98 1.60
C THR A 34 -5.98 12.79 3.09
N LEU A 35 -5.08 12.07 3.76
CA LEU A 35 -5.08 11.88 5.20
C LEU A 35 -4.61 13.16 5.92
N SER A 36 -4.87 13.26 7.22
CA SER A 36 -4.39 14.40 8.04
C SER A 36 -2.85 14.51 8.05
N SER A 37 -2.15 13.40 7.80
CA SER A 37 -0.70 13.35 7.60
C SER A 37 -0.22 13.96 6.27
N GLY A 38 -1.13 14.32 5.36
CA GLY A 38 -0.82 14.83 4.03
C GLY A 38 -0.59 13.75 2.96
N TYR A 39 -0.50 12.48 3.35
CA TYR A 39 -0.38 11.36 2.40
C TYR A 39 -1.72 11.04 1.72
N ARG A 40 -1.67 10.49 0.50
CA ARG A 40 -2.85 10.08 -0.26
C ARG A 40 -3.11 8.59 -0.09
N MET A 41 -4.35 8.24 0.23
CA MET A 41 -4.82 6.87 0.42
C MET A 41 -5.90 6.53 -0.62
N PRO A 42 -5.72 5.49 -1.44
CA PRO A 42 -6.77 5.03 -2.35
C PRO A 42 -8.04 4.65 -1.58
N ILE A 43 -9.19 5.14 -2.03
CA ILE A 43 -10.49 4.96 -1.35
C ILE A 43 -10.91 3.49 -1.34
N ILE A 44 -10.50 2.73 -2.36
CA ILE A 44 -10.79 1.30 -2.46
C ILE A 44 -9.54 0.51 -2.03
N GLY A 45 -9.69 -0.26 -0.96
CA GLY A 45 -8.67 -1.19 -0.45
C GLY A 45 -9.09 -2.65 -0.59
N LEU A 46 -8.12 -3.54 -0.80
CA LEU A 46 -8.33 -4.99 -0.83
C LEU A 46 -7.92 -5.62 0.50
N GLY A 47 -8.88 -6.12 1.27
CA GLY A 47 -8.62 -6.89 2.49
C GLY A 47 -8.11 -8.30 2.17
N VAL A 48 -7.03 -8.73 2.83
CA VAL A 48 -6.40 -10.05 2.56
C VAL A 48 -6.44 -11.02 3.75
N TRP A 49 -7.29 -10.77 4.73
CA TRP A 49 -7.39 -11.61 5.93
C TRP A 49 -7.85 -13.05 5.62
N ARG A 50 -7.24 -14.03 6.29
CA ARG A 50 -7.52 -15.49 6.18
C ARG A 50 -7.26 -16.15 4.83
N MET A 51 -6.53 -15.50 3.94
CA MET A 51 -6.15 -16.09 2.68
C MET A 51 -4.96 -17.06 2.82
N GLU A 52 -5.00 -18.17 2.09
CA GLU A 52 -3.87 -19.10 2.00
C GLU A 52 -2.72 -18.56 1.13
N SER A 53 -1.50 -18.97 1.48
CA SER A 53 -0.24 -18.41 0.98
C SER A 53 0.00 -18.49 -0.52
N LYS A 54 -0.52 -19.49 -1.22
CA LYS A 54 -0.39 -19.58 -2.69
C LYS A 54 -1.37 -18.64 -3.38
N SER A 55 -2.62 -18.64 -2.93
CA SER A 55 -3.71 -17.86 -3.52
C SER A 55 -3.54 -16.35 -3.34
N ILE A 56 -2.95 -15.92 -2.22
CA ILE A 56 -2.76 -14.48 -1.92
C ILE A 56 -1.74 -13.82 -2.85
N ARG A 57 -0.68 -14.52 -3.26
CA ARG A 57 0.33 -13.96 -4.18
C ARG A 57 -0.28 -13.66 -5.54
N ASP A 58 -1.01 -14.62 -6.09
CA ASP A 58 -1.63 -14.47 -7.41
C ASP A 58 -2.75 -13.43 -7.36
N LEU A 59 -3.48 -13.34 -6.24
CA LEU A 59 -4.45 -12.28 -6.00
C LEU A 59 -3.79 -10.90 -5.99
N ILE A 60 -2.70 -10.72 -5.23
CA ILE A 60 -2.00 -9.43 -5.15
C ILE A 60 -1.50 -9.01 -6.53
N LEU A 61 -0.87 -9.93 -7.28
CA LEU A 61 -0.39 -9.65 -8.63
C LEU A 61 -1.54 -9.26 -9.57
N SER A 62 -2.65 -9.97 -9.51
CA SER A 62 -3.85 -9.68 -10.30
C SER A 62 -4.46 -8.33 -9.90
N ALA A 63 -4.59 -8.05 -8.61
CA ALA A 63 -5.10 -6.80 -8.06
C ALA A 63 -4.25 -5.60 -8.50
N ILE A 64 -2.93 -5.72 -8.43
CA ILE A 64 -2.00 -4.70 -8.93
C ILE A 64 -2.22 -4.46 -10.43
N SER A 65 -2.39 -5.53 -11.21
CA SER A 65 -2.58 -5.45 -12.67
C SER A 65 -3.88 -4.75 -13.07
N ILE A 66 -4.95 -4.92 -12.28
CA ILE A 66 -6.24 -4.25 -12.49
C ILE A 66 -6.32 -2.85 -11.87
N GLY A 67 -5.28 -2.42 -11.15
CA GLY A 67 -5.13 -1.04 -10.67
C GLY A 67 -5.23 -0.83 -9.15
N TYR A 68 -5.39 -1.88 -8.34
CA TYR A 68 -5.36 -1.72 -6.88
C TYR A 68 -4.01 -1.23 -6.40
N ARG A 69 -4.04 -0.27 -5.47
CA ARG A 69 -2.85 0.31 -4.83
C ARG A 69 -2.97 0.38 -3.29
N HIS A 70 -4.04 -0.17 -2.73
CA HIS A 70 -4.29 -0.21 -1.30
C HIS A 70 -4.69 -1.65 -0.91
N PHE A 71 -3.93 -2.23 0.03
CA PHE A 71 -4.13 -3.57 0.54
C PHE A 71 -4.26 -3.50 2.07
N ASP A 72 -5.43 -3.88 2.60
CA ASP A 72 -5.69 -3.92 4.05
C ASP A 72 -5.28 -5.28 4.61
N CYS A 73 -4.39 -5.23 5.60
CA CYS A 73 -3.71 -6.39 6.14
C CYS A 73 -3.72 -6.32 7.66
N ALA A 74 -3.90 -7.47 8.33
CA ALA A 74 -3.91 -7.55 9.79
C ALA A 74 -3.04 -8.71 10.28
N GLY A 75 -2.28 -8.46 11.35
CA GLY A 75 -1.44 -9.46 11.99
C GLY A 75 -0.38 -10.05 11.05
N ASN A 76 -0.32 -11.38 11.00
CA ASN A 76 0.70 -12.13 10.28
C ASN A 76 0.34 -12.40 8.80
N ALA A 77 -0.59 -11.63 8.20
CA ALA A 77 -1.04 -11.81 6.81
C ALA A 77 0.10 -11.81 5.78
N PHE A 78 1.26 -11.21 6.11
CA PHE A 78 2.49 -11.26 5.31
C PHE A 78 3.65 -12.05 5.95
N SER A 79 3.46 -12.62 7.14
CA SER A 79 4.44 -13.53 7.74
C SER A 79 4.30 -14.91 7.12
N PHE A 80 4.63 -15.00 5.84
CA PHE A 80 4.93 -16.27 5.21
C PHE A 80 6.18 -16.84 5.86
N SER A 81 6.25 -18.18 5.88
CA SER A 81 7.44 -19.02 6.09
C SER A 81 8.76 -18.26 5.85
N PRO A 82 9.82 -18.44 6.67
CA PRO A 82 11.03 -17.60 6.75
C PRO A 82 11.73 -17.24 5.42
N HIS A 83 11.38 -17.90 4.32
CA HIS A 83 11.96 -17.73 2.99
C HIS A 83 11.09 -16.94 1.98
N ARG A 84 9.88 -16.46 2.33
CA ARG A 84 8.97 -15.78 1.37
C ARG A 84 8.19 -14.60 1.96
N ARG A 85 8.86 -13.75 2.76
CA ARG A 85 8.28 -12.45 3.14
C ARG A 85 8.26 -11.53 1.92
N ILE A 86 7.19 -10.76 1.72
CA ILE A 86 7.25 -9.58 0.86
C ILE A 86 8.11 -8.58 1.64
N PRO A 87 9.32 -8.24 1.16
CA PRO A 87 10.13 -7.24 1.84
C PRO A 87 9.40 -5.91 1.73
N LEU A 88 8.89 -5.43 2.86
CA LEU A 88 8.34 -4.10 3.00
C LEU A 88 9.32 -3.32 3.87
N ASP A 89 9.87 -2.24 3.33
CA ASP A 89 10.77 -1.36 4.06
C ASP A 89 10.00 -0.38 4.96
N TYR A 90 8.71 -0.16 4.67
CA TYR A 90 7.81 0.72 5.41
C TYR A 90 6.34 0.31 5.24
N LEU A 91 5.46 0.86 6.08
CA LEU A 91 4.00 0.80 5.95
C LEU A 91 3.42 2.20 5.68
N ASP A 92 2.45 2.30 4.76
CA ASP A 92 1.75 3.57 4.51
C ASP A 92 0.79 3.94 5.65
N LEU A 93 0.09 2.96 6.23
CA LEU A 93 -0.86 3.16 7.32
C LEU A 93 -0.80 1.98 8.30
N TYR A 94 -0.66 2.27 9.60
CA TYR A 94 -0.70 1.27 10.66
C TYR A 94 -1.76 1.61 11.72
N LEU A 95 -2.69 0.69 11.96
CA LEU A 95 -3.87 0.95 12.80
C LEU A 95 -3.85 0.11 14.07
N VAL A 96 -4.20 0.74 15.20
CA VAL A 96 -4.65 0.01 16.39
C VAL A 96 -5.98 -0.66 16.04
N HIS A 97 -6.01 -1.99 16.11
CA HIS A 97 -7.21 -2.76 15.74
C HIS A 97 -8.30 -2.64 16.83
N PHE A 98 -7.90 -2.75 18.10
CA PHE A 98 -8.82 -2.65 19.24
C PHE A 98 -8.16 -1.83 20.35
N PRO A 99 -8.91 -0.98 21.07
CA PRO A 99 -8.38 -0.19 22.18
C PRO A 99 -8.24 -1.04 23.47
N VAL A 100 -7.83 -2.30 23.32
CA VAL A 100 -7.68 -3.27 24.42
C VAL A 100 -6.41 -4.08 24.16
N ALA A 101 -5.49 -4.07 25.13
CA ALA A 101 -4.32 -4.93 25.10
C ALA A 101 -4.70 -6.33 25.60
N THR A 102 -4.27 -7.35 24.87
CA THR A 102 -4.39 -8.76 25.29
C THR A 102 -3.01 -9.29 25.64
N ARG A 103 -2.93 -10.23 26.58
CA ARG A 103 -1.65 -10.85 26.94
C ARG A 103 -0.92 -11.38 25.69
N HIS A 104 0.36 -11.05 25.56
CA HIS A 104 1.16 -11.49 24.43
C HIS A 104 1.45 -12.99 24.50
N THR A 105 1.05 -13.74 23.47
CA THR A 105 1.16 -15.22 23.43
C THR A 105 2.38 -15.72 22.64
N GLY A 106 3.26 -14.82 22.18
CA GLY A 106 4.47 -15.16 21.44
C GLY A 106 4.55 -14.50 20.06
N VAL A 107 5.75 -14.43 19.48
CA VAL A 107 5.92 -13.82 18.16
C VAL A 107 5.30 -14.72 17.10
N GLY A 108 4.37 -14.18 16.30
CA GLY A 108 3.71 -14.89 15.20
C GLY A 108 2.36 -15.51 15.53
N THR A 109 1.92 -15.43 16.79
CA THR A 109 0.54 -15.75 17.17
C THR A 109 -0.36 -14.54 16.92
N THR A 110 -1.55 -14.78 16.38
CA THR A 110 -2.55 -13.73 16.09
C THR A 110 -3.86 -13.95 16.84
N ALA A 111 -3.97 -15.05 17.58
CA ALA A 111 -5.12 -15.33 18.41
C ALA A 111 -5.03 -14.53 19.71
N SER A 112 -6.16 -13.94 20.10
CA SER A 112 -6.32 -13.34 21.41
C SER A 112 -6.08 -14.38 22.52
N ALA A 113 -5.37 -13.97 23.56
CA ALA A 113 -5.18 -14.79 24.75
C ALA A 113 -6.53 -14.96 25.47
N LEU A 114 -6.84 -16.19 25.88
CA LEU A 114 -7.98 -16.48 26.75
C LEU A 114 -7.45 -16.87 28.13
N GLY A 115 -8.11 -16.40 29.18
CA GLY A 115 -7.90 -16.83 30.55
C GLY A 115 -8.44 -18.24 30.79
N GLU A 116 -8.24 -18.75 32.01
CA GLU A 116 -8.72 -20.08 32.42
C GLU A 116 -10.26 -20.19 32.38
N ASP A 117 -10.95 -19.06 32.51
CA ASP A 117 -12.41 -18.92 32.41
C ASP A 117 -12.93 -18.85 30.98
N GLY A 118 -12.04 -18.88 29.98
CA GLY A 118 -12.37 -18.73 28.56
C GLY A 118 -12.70 -17.30 28.14
N VAL A 119 -12.52 -16.32 29.02
CA VAL A 119 -12.70 -14.89 28.73
C VAL A 119 -11.38 -14.32 28.20
N LEU A 120 -11.46 -13.22 27.45
CA LEU A 120 -10.30 -12.50 26.95
C LEU A 120 -9.36 -12.12 28.10
N ASP A 121 -8.11 -12.56 28.02
CA ASP A 121 -7.06 -12.19 28.98
C ASP A 121 -6.53 -10.79 28.63
N ILE A 122 -7.13 -9.79 29.28
CA ILE A 122 -6.85 -8.37 29.06
C ILE A 122 -5.66 -7.96 29.93
N ASP A 123 -4.64 -7.40 29.28
CA ASP A 123 -3.52 -6.79 29.95
C ASP A 123 -3.88 -5.34 30.33
N THR A 124 -4.11 -5.11 31.62
CA THR A 124 -4.45 -3.78 32.14
C THR A 124 -3.22 -2.90 32.44
N THR A 125 -2.01 -3.41 32.22
CA THR A 125 -0.77 -2.66 32.47
C THR A 125 -0.35 -1.81 31.27
N ILE A 126 -0.83 -2.14 30.08
CA ILE A 126 -0.56 -1.41 28.84
C ILE A 126 -1.75 -0.55 28.50
N SER A 127 -1.54 0.77 28.55
CA SER A 127 -2.54 1.73 28.12
C SER A 127 -2.52 1.93 26.60
N LEU A 128 -3.63 2.43 26.06
CA LEU A 128 -3.71 2.86 24.66
C LEU A 128 -2.71 4.00 24.38
N GLU A 129 -2.49 4.90 25.33
CA GLU A 129 -1.52 6.00 25.22
C GLU A 129 -0.09 5.48 25.05
N THR A 130 0.30 4.50 25.87
CA THR A 130 1.61 3.84 25.75
C THR A 130 1.78 3.19 24.38
N THR A 131 0.73 2.55 23.87
CA THR A 131 0.72 1.96 22.52
C THR A 131 0.84 3.04 21.44
N TRP A 132 0.13 4.15 21.61
CA TRP A 132 0.14 5.27 20.67
C TRP A 132 1.52 5.91 20.57
N HIS A 133 2.18 6.19 21.69
CA HIS A 133 3.54 6.74 21.67
C HIS A 133 4.55 5.80 21.01
N ALA A 134 4.46 4.50 21.26
CA ALA A 134 5.30 3.53 20.55
C ALA A 134 5.04 3.55 19.03
N MET A 135 3.81 3.80 18.59
CA MET A 135 3.49 3.96 17.17
C MET A 135 4.00 5.29 16.59
N GLU A 136 4.02 6.37 17.38
CA GLU A 136 4.63 7.66 16.98
C GLU A 136 6.14 7.50 16.73
N ASP A 137 6.84 6.73 17.58
CA ASP A 137 8.26 6.41 17.36
C ASP A 137 8.49 5.70 16.02
N LEU A 138 7.59 4.80 15.61
CA LEU A 138 7.67 4.14 14.29
C LEU A 138 7.55 5.14 13.14
N VAL A 139 6.76 6.20 13.31
CA VAL A 139 6.66 7.30 12.35
C VAL A 139 7.96 8.10 12.32
N SER A 140 8.52 8.44 13.49
CA SER A 140 9.80 9.15 13.59
C SER A 140 10.97 8.36 12.99
N MET A 141 10.94 7.03 13.07
CA MET A 141 11.93 6.14 12.44
C MET A 141 11.72 5.95 10.93
N GLY A 142 10.63 6.47 10.35
CA GLY A 142 10.32 6.33 8.92
C GLY A 142 9.80 4.93 8.54
N LEU A 143 9.47 4.09 9.51
CA LEU A 143 8.92 2.74 9.28
C LEU A 143 7.42 2.79 8.96
N VAL A 144 6.72 3.84 9.37
CA VAL A 144 5.29 4.04 9.15
C VAL A 144 5.03 5.50 8.72
N ARG A 145 4.22 5.71 7.68
CA ARG A 145 3.87 7.08 7.24
C ARG A 145 2.69 7.69 7.97
N SER A 146 1.73 6.88 8.40
CA SER A 146 0.51 7.31 9.06
C SER A 146 0.04 6.27 10.07
N ILE A 147 -0.50 6.73 11.19
CA ILE A 147 -1.04 5.87 12.24
C ILE A 147 -2.49 6.25 12.55
N GLY A 148 -3.25 5.32 13.11
CA GLY A 148 -4.65 5.55 13.45
C GLY A 148 -5.27 4.44 14.29
N ILE A 149 -6.59 4.50 14.44
CA ILE A 149 -7.40 3.52 15.17
C ILE A 149 -8.49 3.04 14.20
N ARG A 150 -8.78 1.74 14.20
CA ARG A 150 -9.89 1.14 13.43
C ARG A 150 -11.20 1.20 14.22
#